data_AF-A0A4D7B3N4-F1
#
_entry.id   AF-A0A4D7B3N4-F1
#
_cell.length_a   1.000
_cell.length_b   1.000
_cell.length_c   1.000
_cell.angle_alpha   90.00
_cell.angle_beta   90.00
_cell.angle_gamma   90.00
#
_symmetry.space_group_name_H-M   'P 1'
#
loop_
_entity.id
_entity.type
_entity.pdbx_description
1 polymer ?
#
loop_
_entity_poly.entity_id
_entity_poly.type
_entity_poly.pdbx_seq_one_letter_code
_entity_poly.pdbx_strand_id
1 'polypeptide(L)'
;MTEMPAPAEPSFAARYAQALVDAGWRVALHLLPYALLAGIVIEMILRLRIAFIWKLPLVLGAIGCLHLAVMLGAYVATLRRLARQGAAVPPARHHVGAAWRITLETAVVMAVVLLGGLALTGAIDVTIAVTEASFGDRWPWMLARAVATATALAVIAVLLTGATALAGSSAGGVVSFPQAAIALHRRSTQAAAIICVVISVGTVATVAGFLLAQGAGVWPPAIAAGLGKALGLLGATTVLSVGAATFAAES
;
A
#
# COMPACT_ATOMS: atom_id res chain seq x y z
N MET A 1 44.10 23.56 -14.31
CA MET A 1 43.07 22.51 -14.45
C MET A 1 42.12 22.67 -13.29
N THR A 2 41.01 23.38 -13.48
CA THR A 2 39.93 23.47 -12.49
C THR A 2 39.21 22.13 -12.47
N GLU A 3 39.38 21.35 -11.39
CA GLU A 3 38.53 20.19 -11.12
C GLU A 3 37.08 20.66 -11.12
N MET A 4 36.30 20.22 -12.11
CA MET A 4 34.85 20.37 -12.03
C MET A 4 34.39 19.56 -10.82
N PRO A 5 33.64 20.15 -9.87
CA PRO A 5 33.09 19.40 -8.76
C PRO A 5 32.23 18.27 -9.31
N ALA A 6 32.44 17.05 -8.80
CA ALA A 6 31.63 15.90 -9.15
C ALA A 6 30.14 16.27 -8.98
N PRO A 7 29.26 15.95 -9.96
CA PRO A 7 27.86 16.31 -9.86
C PRO A 7 27.27 15.72 -8.58
N ALA A 8 26.62 16.58 -7.79
CA ALA A 8 26.00 16.17 -6.53
C ALA A 8 24.99 15.04 -6.80
N GLU A 9 25.04 14.00 -5.97
CA GLU A 9 24.09 12.89 -6.11
C GLU A 9 22.64 13.41 -6.00
N PRO A 10 21.75 13.04 -6.93
CA PRO A 10 20.38 13.51 -6.93
C PRO A 10 19.67 13.09 -5.64
N SER A 11 18.86 13.96 -5.04
CA SER A 11 18.16 13.67 -3.78
C SER A 11 17.22 12.45 -3.89
N PHE A 12 16.89 11.82 -2.76
CA PHE A 12 15.92 10.71 -2.71
C PHE A 12 14.60 11.07 -3.41
N ALA A 13 14.08 12.27 -3.17
CA ALA A 13 12.84 12.75 -3.78
C ALA A 13 12.94 12.80 -5.31
N ALA A 14 14.06 13.29 -5.86
CA ALA A 14 14.30 13.35 -7.30
C ALA A 14 14.36 11.93 -7.91
N ARG A 15 15.12 11.02 -7.28
CA ARG A 15 15.22 9.63 -7.72
C ARG A 15 13.87 8.90 -7.66
N TYR A 16 13.10 9.13 -6.60
CA TYR A 16 11.78 8.54 -6.43
C TYR A 16 10.78 9.07 -7.46
N ALA A 17 10.75 10.37 -7.70
CA ALA A 17 9.91 10.98 -8.72
C ALA A 17 10.25 10.46 -10.13
N GLN A 18 11.54 10.34 -10.44
CA GLN A 18 12.00 9.75 -11.70
C GLN A 18 11.55 8.28 -11.83
N ALA A 19 11.71 7.49 -10.77
CA ALA A 19 11.25 6.10 -10.75
C ALA A 19 9.73 5.99 -10.98
N LEU A 20 8.93 6.91 -10.44
CA LEU A 20 7.48 6.97 -10.66
C LEU A 20 7.13 7.28 -12.12
N VAL A 21 7.79 8.25 -12.75
CA VAL A 21 7.56 8.59 -14.16
C VAL A 21 7.89 7.39 -15.06
N ASP A 22 9.02 6.74 -14.79
CA ASP A 22 9.55 5.72 -15.69
C ASP A 22 8.88 4.35 -15.55
N ALA A 23 8.57 3.94 -14.32
CA ALA A 23 8.02 2.62 -14.02
C ALA A 23 6.54 2.66 -13.63
N GLY A 24 6.03 3.80 -13.15
CA GLY A 24 4.71 3.89 -12.52
C GLY A 24 3.57 3.43 -13.41
N TRP A 25 3.51 3.88 -14.68
CA TRP A 25 2.43 3.46 -15.59
C TRP A 25 2.47 1.95 -15.88
N ARG A 26 3.66 1.37 -15.98
CA ARG A 26 3.83 -0.06 -16.23
C ARG A 26 3.45 -0.88 -15.01
N VAL A 27 3.86 -0.43 -13.83
CA VAL A 27 3.43 -1.02 -12.55
C VAL A 27 1.91 -0.98 -12.48
N ALA A 28 1.30 0.19 -12.67
CA ALA A 28 -0.15 0.36 -12.63
C ALA A 28 -0.90 -0.62 -13.56
N LEU A 29 -0.42 -0.85 -14.79
CA LEU A 29 -1.06 -1.82 -15.69
C LEU A 29 -1.08 -3.25 -15.12
N HIS A 30 -0.04 -3.67 -14.39
CA HIS A 30 -0.01 -5.00 -13.76
C HIS A 30 -0.87 -5.05 -12.49
N LEU A 31 -1.08 -3.90 -11.84
CA LEU A 31 -1.86 -3.80 -10.60
C LEU A 31 -3.36 -3.60 -10.86
N LEU A 32 -3.73 -3.12 -12.05
CA LEU A 32 -5.09 -2.79 -12.45
C LEU A 32 -6.14 -3.85 -12.07
N PRO A 33 -5.98 -5.16 -12.38
CA PRO A 33 -7.01 -6.15 -12.05
C PRO A 33 -7.22 -6.29 -10.54
N TYR A 34 -6.14 -6.24 -9.76
CA TYR A 34 -6.19 -6.36 -8.30
C TYR A 34 -6.79 -5.12 -7.64
N ALA A 35 -6.40 -3.93 -8.11
CA ALA A 35 -6.93 -2.67 -7.63
C ALA A 35 -8.42 -2.51 -7.96
N LEU A 36 -8.84 -2.93 -9.16
CA LEU A 36 -10.24 -2.92 -9.58
C LEU A 36 -11.08 -3.87 -8.73
N LEU A 37 -10.63 -5.12 -8.57
CA LEU A 37 -11.30 -6.10 -7.73
C LEU A 37 -11.41 -5.61 -6.28
N ALA A 38 -10.31 -5.12 -5.69
CA ALA A 38 -10.31 -4.60 -4.34
C ALA A 38 -11.23 -3.39 -4.17
N GLY A 39 -11.24 -2.44 -5.11
CA GLY A 39 -12.11 -1.26 -5.06
C GLY A 39 -13.60 -1.61 -5.06
N ILE A 40 -14.00 -2.54 -5.93
CA ILE A 40 -15.38 -3.05 -6.01
C ILE A 40 -15.75 -3.81 -4.72
N VAL A 41 -14.86 -4.68 -4.23
CA VAL A 41 -15.10 -5.45 -3.00
C VAL A 41 -15.25 -4.52 -1.79
N ILE A 42 -14.42 -3.47 -1.67
CA ILE A 42 -14.55 -2.47 -0.60
C ILE A 42 -15.91 -1.76 -0.67
N GLU A 43 -16.34 -1.33 -1.86
CA GLU A 43 -17.67 -0.72 -2.00
C GLU A 43 -18.79 -1.68 -1.58
N MET A 44 -18.67 -2.97 -1.95
CA MET A 44 -19.62 -3.99 -1.55
C MET A 44 -19.66 -4.19 -0.03
N ILE A 45 -18.49 -4.25 0.63
CA ILE A 45 -18.37 -4.34 2.10
C ILE A 45 -19.10 -3.17 2.78
N LEU A 46 -18.93 -1.95 2.26
CA LEU A 46 -19.56 -0.75 2.81
C LEU A 46 -21.08 -0.74 2.63
N ARG A 47 -21.59 -1.31 1.54
CA ARG A 47 -23.03 -1.34 1.25
C ARG A 47 -23.78 -2.49 1.89
N LEU A 48 -23.12 -3.64 2.11
CA LEU A 48 -23.75 -4.81 2.71
C LEU A 48 -24.20 -4.50 4.15
N ARG A 49 -25.50 -4.58 4.42
CA ARG A 49 -26.07 -4.40 5.77
C ARG A 49 -26.14 -5.73 6.52
N ILE A 50 -25.02 -6.44 6.58
CA ILE A 50 -24.88 -7.71 7.31
C ILE A 50 -23.89 -7.54 8.47
N ALA A 51 -23.97 -8.43 9.46
CA ALA A 51 -23.03 -8.42 10.58
C ALA A 51 -21.58 -8.56 10.09
N PHE A 52 -20.66 -7.91 10.80
CA PHE A 52 -19.25 -7.82 10.39
C PHE A 52 -18.59 -9.18 10.15
N ILE A 53 -18.95 -10.20 10.94
CA ILE A 53 -18.41 -11.57 10.80
C ILE A 53 -18.63 -12.15 9.39
N TRP A 54 -19.76 -11.81 8.76
CA TRP A 54 -20.09 -12.25 7.40
C TRP A 54 -19.40 -11.41 6.32
N LYS A 55 -18.83 -10.25 6.68
CA LYS A 55 -17.99 -9.43 5.80
C LYS A 55 -16.53 -9.85 5.83
N LEU A 56 -16.10 -10.65 6.82
CA LEU A 56 -14.70 -11.08 6.96
C LEU A 56 -14.12 -11.68 5.68
N PRO A 57 -14.81 -12.59 4.95
CA PRO A 57 -14.25 -13.15 3.72
C PRO A 57 -13.98 -12.08 2.65
N LEU A 58 -14.85 -11.07 2.55
CA LEU A 58 -14.69 -9.96 1.61
C LEU A 58 -13.54 -9.04 2.03
N VAL A 59 -13.43 -8.75 3.32
CA VAL A 59 -12.32 -7.95 3.88
C VAL A 59 -11.00 -8.65 3.61
N LEU A 60 -10.91 -9.95 3.90
CA LEU A 60 -9.74 -10.77 3.61
C LEU A 60 -9.42 -10.82 2.12
N GLY A 61 -10.44 -10.92 1.26
CA GLY A 61 -10.27 -10.86 -0.20
C GLY A 61 -9.69 -9.53 -0.68
N ALA A 62 -10.22 -8.40 -0.20
CA ALA A 62 -9.70 -7.07 -0.55
C ALA A 62 -8.26 -6.86 -0.06
N ILE A 63 -7.96 -7.31 1.16
CA ILE A 63 -6.61 -7.24 1.75
C ILE A 63 -5.64 -8.14 0.99
N GLY A 64 -6.07 -9.36 0.62
CA GLY A 64 -5.30 -10.27 -0.22
C GLY A 64 -4.98 -9.66 -1.59
N CYS A 65 -5.95 -9.04 -2.23
CA CYS A 65 -5.74 -8.32 -3.50
C CYS A 65 -4.75 -7.17 -3.34
N LEU A 66 -4.88 -6.37 -2.28
CA LEU A 66 -3.97 -5.27 -1.99
C LEU A 66 -2.54 -5.77 -1.75
N HIS A 67 -2.39 -6.83 -0.96
CA HIS A 67 -1.11 -7.45 -0.68
C HIS A 67 -0.44 -7.97 -1.95
N LEU A 68 -1.16 -8.73 -2.76
CA LEU A 68 -0.65 -9.25 -4.05
C LEU A 68 -0.29 -8.12 -5.00
N ALA A 69 -1.11 -7.06 -5.09
CA ALA A 69 -0.82 -5.90 -5.92
C ALA A 69 0.50 -5.25 -5.50
N VAL A 70 0.71 -5.01 -4.20
CA VAL A 70 1.91 -4.34 -3.72
C VAL A 70 3.16 -5.20 -3.97
N MET A 71 3.11 -6.50 -3.68
CA MET A 71 4.23 -7.42 -3.91
C MET A 71 4.58 -7.54 -5.40
N LEU A 72 3.57 -7.73 -6.26
CA LEU A 72 3.75 -7.79 -7.70
C LEU A 72 4.32 -6.47 -8.25
N GLY A 73 3.80 -5.34 -7.78
CA GLY A 73 4.25 -4.03 -8.20
C GLY A 73 5.71 -3.78 -7.81
N ALA A 74 6.12 -4.18 -6.60
CA ALA A 74 7.49 -4.04 -6.14
C ALA A 74 8.44 -4.91 -6.97
N TYR A 75 8.03 -6.13 -7.31
CA TYR A 75 8.76 -7.01 -8.22
C TYR A 75 8.94 -6.39 -9.60
N VAL A 76 7.85 -5.93 -10.23
CA VAL A 76 7.86 -5.30 -11.56
C VAL A 76 8.74 -4.03 -11.56
N ALA A 77 8.61 -3.18 -10.53
CA ALA A 77 9.42 -1.97 -10.39
C ALA A 77 10.92 -2.31 -10.27
N THR A 78 11.25 -3.37 -9.52
CA THR A 78 12.64 -3.83 -9.35
C THR A 78 13.22 -4.36 -10.66
N LEU A 79 12.52 -5.25 -11.37
CA LEU A 79 12.97 -5.77 -12.66
C LEU A 79 13.18 -4.66 -13.70
N ARG A 80 12.28 -3.68 -13.72
CA ARG A 80 12.36 -2.51 -14.60
C ARG A 80 13.61 -1.67 -14.32
N ARG A 81 14.00 -1.57 -13.06
CA ARG A 81 15.18 -0.84 -12.65
C ARG A 81 16.44 -1.60 -13.06
N LEU A 82 16.52 -2.90 -12.78
CA LEU A 82 17.65 -3.75 -13.17
C LEU A 82 17.87 -3.75 -14.68
N ALA A 83 16.79 -3.92 -15.46
CA ALA A 83 16.86 -3.90 -16.91
C ALA A 83 17.43 -2.59 -17.48
N ARG A 84 17.11 -1.45 -16.84
CA ARG A 84 17.65 -0.13 -17.24
C ARG A 84 19.12 0.07 -16.87
N GLN A 85 19.56 -0.56 -15.78
CA GLN A 85 20.95 -0.52 -15.35
C GLN A 85 21.83 -1.50 -16.13
N GLY A 86 21.26 -2.27 -17.08
CA GLY A 86 21.97 -3.33 -17.78
C GLY A 86 22.38 -4.49 -16.87
N ALA A 87 21.78 -4.58 -15.67
CA ALA A 87 22.09 -5.60 -14.70
C ALA A 87 21.45 -6.94 -15.09
N ALA A 88 22.16 -8.04 -14.82
CA ALA A 88 21.63 -9.38 -15.03
C ALA A 88 20.41 -9.62 -14.14
N VAL A 89 19.29 -10.03 -14.74
CA VAL A 89 18.09 -10.40 -13.99
C VAL A 89 18.29 -11.79 -13.38
N PRO A 90 18.15 -11.95 -12.04
CA PRO A 90 18.31 -13.26 -11.42
C PRO A 90 17.26 -14.26 -11.93
N PRO A 91 17.55 -15.58 -11.93
CA PRO A 91 16.63 -16.59 -12.45
C PRO A 91 15.30 -16.64 -11.68
N ALA A 92 14.18 -16.82 -12.41
CA ALA A 92 12.81 -16.91 -11.88
C ALA A 92 12.67 -17.72 -10.58
N ARG A 93 13.31 -18.90 -10.52
CA ARG A 93 13.26 -19.81 -9.36
C ARG A 93 13.76 -19.21 -8.05
N HIS A 94 14.73 -18.29 -8.09
CA HIS A 94 15.25 -17.63 -6.89
C HIS A 94 14.23 -16.65 -6.30
N HIS A 95 13.40 -16.06 -7.16
CA HIS A 95 12.36 -15.12 -6.76
C HIS A 95 11.20 -15.82 -6.07
N VAL A 96 10.82 -17.02 -6.49
CA VAL A 96 9.63 -17.73 -5.96
C VAL A 96 9.80 -18.09 -4.48
N GLY A 97 10.97 -18.59 -4.07
CA GLY A 97 11.22 -18.96 -2.68
C GLY A 97 11.24 -17.75 -1.73
N ALA A 98 11.92 -16.68 -2.14
CA ALA A 98 11.95 -15.43 -1.39
C ALA A 98 10.56 -14.77 -1.33
N ALA A 99 9.84 -14.75 -2.46
CA ALA A 99 8.49 -14.20 -2.54
C ALA A 99 7.52 -14.93 -1.61
N TRP A 100 7.55 -16.27 -1.59
CA TRP A 100 6.70 -17.06 -0.70
C TRP A 100 6.95 -16.74 0.78
N ARG A 101 8.23 -16.78 1.20
CA ARG A 101 8.61 -16.46 2.59
C ARG A 101 8.17 -15.06 3.00
N ILE A 102 8.51 -14.05 2.19
CA ILE A 102 8.23 -12.64 2.50
C ILE A 102 6.72 -12.37 2.48
N THR A 103 5.99 -13.02 1.57
CA THR A 103 4.52 -12.97 1.53
C THR A 103 3.93 -13.48 2.84
N LEU A 104 4.39 -14.63 3.34
CA LEU A 104 3.92 -15.18 4.62
C LEU A 104 4.28 -14.27 5.80
N GLU A 105 5.53 -13.80 5.89
CA GLU A 105 5.96 -12.88 6.95
C GLU A 105 5.09 -11.60 6.96
N THR A 106 4.89 -11.01 5.79
CA THR A 106 4.06 -9.80 5.64
C THR A 106 2.60 -10.07 6.00
N ALA A 107 2.04 -11.20 5.55
CA ALA A 107 0.66 -11.58 5.85
C ALA A 107 0.43 -11.81 7.35
N VAL A 108 1.36 -12.46 8.04
CA VAL A 108 1.30 -12.68 9.49
C VAL A 108 1.32 -11.35 10.24
N VAL A 109 2.27 -10.47 9.93
CA VAL A 109 2.36 -9.16 10.59
C VAL A 109 1.12 -8.29 10.29
N MET A 110 0.63 -8.33 9.04
CA MET A 110 -0.59 -7.64 8.65
C MET A 110 -1.81 -8.17 9.43
N ALA A 111 -1.93 -9.48 9.62
CA ALA A 111 -2.98 -10.08 10.43
C ALA A 111 -2.94 -9.59 11.89
N VAL A 112 -1.74 -9.52 12.50
CA VAL A 112 -1.57 -8.97 13.85
C VAL A 112 -2.01 -7.51 13.93
N VAL A 113 -1.64 -6.68 12.96
CA VAL A 113 -2.07 -5.27 12.90
C VAL A 113 -3.59 -5.14 12.80
N LEU A 114 -4.23 -5.95 11.95
CA LEU A 114 -5.68 -5.93 11.76
C LEU A 114 -6.43 -6.41 13.01
N LEU A 115 -5.93 -7.45 13.67
CA LEU A 115 -6.46 -7.93 14.94
C LEU A 115 -6.33 -6.85 16.03
N GLY A 116 -5.20 -6.12 16.08
CA GLY A 116 -5.02 -4.99 16.96
C GLY A 116 -6.04 -3.86 16.71
N GLY A 117 -6.26 -3.50 15.44
CA GLY A 117 -7.30 -2.52 15.07
C GLY A 117 -8.71 -2.97 15.46
N LEU A 118 -9.04 -4.25 15.27
CA LEU A 118 -10.32 -4.82 15.67
C LEU A 118 -10.50 -4.81 17.19
N ALA A 119 -9.46 -5.18 17.94
CA ALA A 119 -9.48 -5.14 19.40
C ALA A 119 -9.70 -3.72 19.94
N LEU A 120 -9.03 -2.71 19.35
CA LEU A 120 -9.24 -1.30 19.70
C LEU A 120 -10.66 -0.83 19.39
N THR A 121 -11.22 -1.28 18.26
CA THR A 121 -12.62 -0.99 17.91
C THR A 121 -13.57 -1.60 18.93
N GLY A 122 -13.36 -2.87 19.31
CA GLY A 122 -14.17 -3.52 20.35
C GLY A 122 -14.05 -2.84 21.73
N ALA A 123 -12.85 -2.35 22.09
CA ALA A 123 -12.66 -1.58 23.32
C ALA A 123 -13.44 -0.25 23.30
N ILE A 124 -13.48 0.43 22.15
CA ILE A 124 -14.31 1.64 21.97
C ILE A 124 -15.80 1.29 22.14
N ASP A 125 -16.28 0.21 21.51
CA ASP A 125 -17.68 -0.22 21.62
C ASP A 125 -18.08 -0.53 23.08
N VAL A 126 -17.21 -1.23 23.82
CA VAL A 126 -17.42 -1.47 25.27
C VAL A 126 -17.43 -0.15 26.04
N THR A 127 -16.52 0.78 25.73
CA THR A 127 -16.46 2.09 26.41
C THR A 127 -17.74 2.89 26.16
N ILE A 128 -18.25 2.91 24.93
CA ILE A 128 -19.52 3.57 24.59
C ILE A 128 -20.68 2.97 25.37
N ALA A 129 -20.75 1.64 25.45
CA ALA A 129 -21.81 0.94 26.18
C ALA A 129 -21.76 1.22 27.69
N VAL A 130 -20.57 1.32 28.28
CA VAL A 130 -20.38 1.60 29.71
C VAL A 130 -20.61 3.08 30.06
N THR A 131 -20.28 4.00 29.16
CA THR A 131 -20.37 5.45 29.41
C THR A 131 -21.72 6.05 29.04
N GLU A 132 -22.66 5.25 28.53
CA GLU A 132 -23.97 5.71 28.03
C GLU A 132 -23.85 6.94 27.11
N ALA A 133 -22.82 6.94 26.25
CA ALA A 133 -22.48 8.09 25.42
C ALA A 133 -23.71 8.58 24.63
N SER A 134 -24.00 9.88 24.75
CA SER A 134 -25.20 10.47 24.16
C SER A 134 -24.99 10.73 22.68
N PHE A 135 -26.08 10.80 21.90
CA PHE A 135 -26.03 11.07 20.45
C PHE A 135 -25.32 12.39 20.07
N GLY A 136 -25.12 13.32 21.02
CA GLY A 136 -24.37 14.56 20.82
C GLY A 136 -22.84 14.45 20.98
N ASP A 137 -22.35 13.32 21.50
CA ASP A 137 -20.94 13.15 21.82
C ASP A 137 -20.11 12.90 20.56
N ARG A 138 -19.12 13.77 20.33
CA ARG A 138 -18.23 13.69 19.16
C ARG A 138 -17.04 12.75 19.38
N TRP A 139 -16.70 12.47 20.64
CA TRP A 139 -15.52 11.69 20.99
C TRP A 139 -15.53 10.24 20.47
N PRO A 140 -16.67 9.50 20.44
CA PRO A 140 -16.66 8.10 19.97
C PRO A 140 -16.29 8.02 18.49
N TRP A 141 -16.85 8.93 17.69
CA TRP A 141 -16.57 9.02 16.26
C TRP A 141 -15.13 9.45 15.97
N MET A 142 -14.59 10.36 16.78
CA MET A 142 -13.19 10.79 16.68
C MET A 142 -12.24 9.63 16.98
N LEU A 143 -12.48 8.84 18.02
CA LEU A 143 -11.68 7.67 18.35
C LEU A 143 -11.77 6.59 17.27
N ALA A 144 -12.97 6.28 16.78
CA ALA A 144 -13.14 5.31 15.70
C ALA A 144 -12.35 5.71 14.44
N ARG A 145 -12.37 7.00 14.08
CA ARG A 145 -11.55 7.54 12.97
C ARG A 145 -10.06 7.45 13.26
N ALA A 146 -9.63 7.77 14.47
CA ALA A 146 -8.23 7.67 14.87
C ALA A 146 -7.72 6.23 14.79
N VAL A 147 -8.48 5.26 15.29
CA VAL A 147 -8.17 3.82 15.18
C VAL A 147 -8.10 3.39 13.72
N ALA A 148 -9.11 3.71 12.91
CA ALA A 148 -9.11 3.35 11.50
C ALA A 148 -7.89 3.94 10.76
N THR A 149 -7.53 5.19 11.06
CA THR A 149 -6.37 5.86 10.47
C THR A 149 -5.06 5.21 10.91
N ALA A 150 -4.91 4.92 12.21
CA ALA A 150 -3.73 4.26 12.75
C ALA A 150 -3.56 2.84 12.18
N THR A 151 -4.65 2.06 12.07
CA THR A 151 -4.64 0.74 11.44
C THR A 151 -4.25 0.84 9.97
N ALA A 152 -4.80 1.80 9.22
CA ALA A 152 -4.44 2.01 7.82
C ALA A 152 -2.95 2.37 7.65
N LEU A 153 -2.43 3.27 8.47
CA LEU A 153 -1.01 3.63 8.47
C LEU A 153 -0.10 2.43 8.79
N ALA A 154 -0.48 1.63 9.79
CA ALA A 154 0.25 0.42 10.13
C ALA A 154 0.24 -0.61 8.99
N VAL A 155 -0.90 -0.80 8.32
CA VAL A 155 -0.99 -1.68 7.14
C VAL A 155 -0.10 -1.17 6.01
N ILE A 156 -0.10 0.13 5.72
CA ILE A 156 0.79 0.72 4.69
C ILE A 156 2.25 0.48 5.06
N ALA A 157 2.65 0.68 6.31
CA ALA A 157 4.02 0.45 6.77
C ALA A 157 4.43 -1.04 6.64
N VAL A 158 3.55 -1.97 6.98
CA VAL A 158 3.78 -3.42 6.82
C VAL A 158 3.93 -3.78 5.35
N LEU A 159 3.06 -3.26 4.48
CA LEU A 159 3.13 -3.48 3.05
C LEU A 159 4.41 -2.89 2.44
N LEU A 160 4.81 -1.68 2.84
CA LEU A 160 6.08 -1.06 2.44
C LEU A 160 7.27 -1.92 2.85
N THR A 161 7.25 -2.45 4.07
CA THR A 161 8.31 -3.31 4.62
C THR A 161 8.44 -4.60 3.82
N GLY A 162 7.34 -5.33 3.64
CA GLY A 162 7.31 -6.55 2.84
C GLY A 162 7.75 -6.32 1.40
N ALA A 163 7.27 -5.24 0.79
CA ALA A 163 7.62 -4.86 -0.58
C ALA A 163 9.11 -4.53 -0.72
N THR A 164 9.69 -3.86 0.28
CA THR A 164 11.12 -3.50 0.30
C THR A 164 11.98 -4.75 0.47
N ALA A 165 11.61 -5.66 1.37
CA ALA A 165 12.27 -6.95 1.52
C ALA A 165 12.23 -7.77 0.22
N LEU A 166 11.06 -7.78 -0.44
CA LEU A 166 10.88 -8.49 -1.70
C LEU A 166 11.72 -7.89 -2.82
N ALA A 167 11.72 -6.56 -2.94
CA ALA A 167 12.51 -5.84 -3.92
C ALA A 167 14.02 -6.08 -3.72
N GLY A 168 14.50 -5.99 -2.48
CA GLY A 168 15.91 -6.27 -2.16
C GLY A 168 16.31 -7.71 -2.46
N SER A 169 15.42 -8.66 -2.17
CA SER A 169 15.64 -10.07 -2.51
C SER A 169 15.63 -10.33 -4.02
N SER A 170 14.77 -9.62 -4.74
CA SER A 170 14.64 -9.72 -6.20
C SER A 170 15.83 -9.11 -6.95
N ALA A 171 16.57 -8.21 -6.31
CA ALA A 171 17.81 -7.64 -6.84
C ALA A 171 19.04 -8.54 -6.63
N GLY A 172 18.87 -9.74 -6.07
CA GLY A 172 19.96 -10.70 -5.82
C GLY A 172 20.48 -10.72 -4.38
N GLY A 173 19.94 -9.86 -3.50
CA GLY A 173 20.18 -9.96 -2.06
C GLY A 173 19.35 -11.08 -1.41
N VAL A 174 19.62 -11.38 -0.13
CA VAL A 174 18.68 -12.13 0.72
C VAL A 174 18.24 -11.18 1.82
N VAL A 175 17.08 -10.55 1.64
CA VAL A 175 16.56 -9.55 2.58
C VAL A 175 15.33 -10.12 3.30
N SER A 176 15.37 -10.13 4.63
CA SER A 176 14.23 -10.55 5.47
C SER A 176 13.33 -9.36 5.81
N PHE A 177 12.07 -9.65 6.21
CA PHE A 177 11.16 -8.60 6.66
C PHE A 177 11.73 -7.76 7.81
N PRO A 178 12.35 -8.33 8.88
CA PRO A 178 12.96 -7.54 9.95
C PRO A 178 14.10 -6.63 9.48
N GLN A 179 14.93 -7.09 8.53
CA GLN A 179 16.01 -6.28 7.98
C GLN A 179 15.46 -5.06 7.22
N ALA A 180 14.42 -5.28 6.40
CA ALA A 180 13.73 -4.19 5.72
C ALA A 180 13.08 -3.21 6.72
N ALA A 181 12.47 -3.72 7.80
CA ALA A 181 11.86 -2.90 8.84
C ALA A 181 12.90 -1.98 9.52
N ILE A 182 14.07 -2.52 9.86
CA ILE A 182 15.16 -1.76 10.46
C ILE A 182 15.68 -0.70 9.47
N ALA A 183 15.83 -1.06 8.19
CA ALA A 183 16.27 -0.12 7.16
C ALA A 183 15.28 1.04 6.98
N LEU A 184 13.97 0.74 6.99
CA LEU A 184 12.89 1.72 6.94
C LEU A 184 12.89 2.63 8.17
N HIS A 185 13.10 2.06 9.37
CA HIS A 185 13.15 2.83 10.61
C HIS A 185 14.34 3.80 10.63
N ARG A 186 15.53 3.35 10.20
CA ARG A 186 16.73 4.22 10.09
C ARG A 186 16.54 5.39 9.12
N ARG A 187 15.65 5.22 8.14
CA ARG A 187 15.30 6.21 7.11
C ARG A 187 13.83 6.63 7.24
N SER A 188 13.38 6.84 8.48
CA SER A 188 11.99 7.14 8.82
C SER A 188 11.43 8.34 8.07
N THR A 189 12.22 9.38 7.84
CA THR A 189 11.80 10.56 7.06
C THR A 189 11.43 10.21 5.62
N GLN A 190 12.22 9.35 4.96
CA GLN A 190 11.94 8.91 3.59
C GLN A 190 10.75 7.95 3.54
N ALA A 191 10.66 7.04 4.51
CA ALA A 191 9.52 6.13 4.65
C ALA A 191 8.21 6.92 4.87
N ALA A 192 8.24 7.91 5.76
CA ALA A 192 7.11 8.81 6.03
C ALA A 192 6.74 9.60 4.78
N ALA A 193 7.72 10.10 4.02
CA ALA A 193 7.45 10.79 2.75
C ALA A 193 6.70 9.88 1.76
N ILE A 194 7.14 8.63 1.57
CA ILE A 194 6.43 7.66 0.72
C ILE A 194 4.98 7.47 1.22
N ILE A 195 4.79 7.24 2.52
CA ILE A 195 3.45 7.05 3.10
C ILE A 195 2.56 8.27 2.85
N CYS A 196 3.08 9.48 3.02
CA CYS A 196 2.35 10.71 2.72
C CYS A 196 1.97 10.82 1.24
N VAL A 197 2.86 10.45 0.31
CA VAL A 197 2.52 10.43 -1.13
C VAL A 197 1.46 9.36 -1.41
N VAL A 198 1.55 8.18 -0.80
CA VAL A 198 0.56 7.10 -0.95
C VAL A 198 -0.84 7.57 -0.55
N ILE A 199 -0.95 8.24 0.60
CA ILE A 199 -2.23 8.77 1.10
C ILE A 199 -2.75 9.86 0.18
N SER A 200 -1.89 10.81 -0.22
CA SER A 200 -2.27 11.95 -1.04
C SER A 200 -2.72 11.51 -2.43
N VAL A 201 -1.89 10.72 -3.12
CA VAL A 201 -2.20 10.19 -4.46
C VAL A 201 -3.41 9.28 -4.41
N GLY A 202 -3.51 8.38 -3.43
CA GLY A 202 -4.67 7.50 -3.29
C GLY A 202 -5.97 8.28 -3.08
N THR A 203 -5.93 9.33 -2.26
CA THR A 203 -7.11 10.18 -1.99
C THR A 203 -7.51 10.97 -3.22
N VAL A 204 -6.56 11.67 -3.86
CA VAL A 204 -6.81 12.46 -5.08
C VAL A 204 -7.34 11.57 -6.19
N ALA A 205 -6.73 10.40 -6.41
CA ALA A 205 -7.18 9.44 -7.41
C ALA A 205 -8.57 8.88 -7.09
N THR A 206 -8.91 8.66 -5.80
CA THR A 206 -10.26 8.23 -5.41
C THR A 206 -11.30 9.28 -5.78
N VAL A 207 -11.05 10.53 -5.42
CA VAL A 207 -11.97 11.65 -5.68
C VAL A 207 -12.10 11.90 -7.18
N ALA A 208 -10.98 11.99 -7.90
CA ALA A 208 -10.97 12.16 -9.34
C ALA A 208 -11.69 11.02 -10.05
N GLY A 209 -11.43 9.76 -9.67
CA GLY A 209 -12.07 8.59 -10.26
C GLY A 209 -13.58 8.58 -10.05
N PHE A 210 -14.04 8.97 -8.86
CA PHE A 210 -15.47 9.12 -8.58
C PHE A 210 -16.11 10.21 -9.45
N LEU A 211 -15.50 11.39 -9.52
CA LEU A 211 -16.02 12.51 -10.31
C LEU A 211 -16.02 12.19 -11.81
N LEU A 212 -14.98 11.54 -12.32
CA LEU A 212 -14.89 11.10 -13.72
C LEU A 212 -15.97 10.06 -14.03
N ALA A 213 -16.19 9.09 -13.15
CA ALA A 213 -17.24 8.09 -13.33
C ALA A 213 -18.63 8.73 -13.36
N GLN A 214 -18.91 9.71 -12.48
CA GLN A 214 -20.16 10.46 -12.53
C GLN A 214 -20.31 11.29 -13.81
N GLY A 215 -19.25 12.00 -14.22
CA GLY A 215 -19.25 12.80 -15.45
C GLY A 215 -19.43 11.96 -16.71
N ALA A 216 -18.97 10.71 -16.71
CA ALA A 216 -19.19 9.73 -17.78
C ALA A 216 -20.57 9.04 -17.73
N GLY A 217 -21.44 9.41 -16.79
CA GLY A 217 -22.78 8.83 -16.65
C GLY A 217 -22.80 7.40 -16.10
N VAL A 218 -21.74 6.97 -15.39
CA VAL A 218 -21.70 5.62 -14.79
C VAL A 218 -22.78 5.51 -13.73
N TRP A 219 -23.74 4.63 -13.99
CA TRP A 219 -24.85 4.32 -13.09
C TRP A 219 -24.88 2.82 -12.81
N PRO A 220 -25.22 2.38 -11.58
CA PRO A 220 -25.57 3.16 -10.38
C PRO A 220 -24.37 3.85 -9.68
N PRO A 221 -24.61 4.82 -8.76
CA PRO A 221 -23.57 5.53 -8.02
C PRO A 221 -22.63 4.60 -7.22
N ALA A 222 -23.09 3.40 -6.90
CA ALA A 222 -22.28 2.34 -6.31
C ALA A 222 -21.10 1.96 -7.21
N ILE A 223 -21.34 1.81 -8.52
CA ILE A 223 -20.28 1.47 -9.47
C ILE A 223 -19.30 2.63 -9.58
N ALA A 224 -19.78 3.88 -9.65
CA ALA A 224 -18.91 5.05 -9.64
C ALA A 224 -18.03 5.13 -8.38
N ALA A 225 -18.59 4.84 -7.20
CA ALA A 225 -17.84 4.80 -5.94
C ALA A 225 -16.82 3.65 -5.89
N GLY A 226 -17.17 2.47 -6.43
CA GLY A 226 -16.27 1.34 -6.56
C GLY A 226 -15.10 1.63 -7.51
N LEU A 227 -15.37 2.25 -8.66
CA LEU A 227 -14.35 2.69 -9.63
C LEU A 227 -13.45 3.79 -9.05
N GLY A 228 -14.02 4.73 -8.30
CA GLY A 228 -13.24 5.73 -7.55
C GLY A 228 -12.26 5.05 -6.60
N LYS A 229 -12.74 4.13 -5.76
CA LYS A 229 -11.86 3.35 -4.85
C LYS A 229 -10.81 2.54 -5.59
N ALA A 230 -11.17 1.91 -6.70
CA ALA A 230 -10.24 1.17 -7.54
C ALA A 230 -9.10 2.07 -8.04
N LEU A 231 -9.42 3.27 -8.52
CA LEU A 231 -8.43 4.23 -8.99
C LEU A 231 -7.55 4.74 -7.83
N GLY A 232 -8.15 4.97 -6.66
CA GLY A 232 -7.45 5.29 -5.43
C GLY A 232 -6.42 4.23 -5.02
N LEU A 233 -6.86 2.97 -4.97
CA LEU A 233 -5.99 1.83 -4.66
C LEU A 233 -4.91 1.65 -5.71
N LEU A 234 -5.22 1.84 -6.99
CA LEU A 234 -4.25 1.76 -8.08
C LEU A 234 -3.14 2.79 -7.90
N GLY A 235 -3.50 4.05 -7.62
CA GLY A 235 -2.54 5.12 -7.34
C GLY A 235 -1.70 4.83 -6.10
N ALA A 236 -2.35 4.49 -4.99
CA ALA A 236 -1.69 4.19 -3.71
C ALA A 236 -0.70 3.02 -3.83
N THR A 237 -1.12 1.90 -4.42
CA THR A 237 -0.28 0.70 -4.57
C THR A 237 0.89 0.93 -5.54
N THR A 238 0.66 1.66 -6.63
CA THR A 238 1.74 2.03 -7.57
C THR A 238 2.83 2.83 -6.89
N VAL A 239 2.43 3.89 -6.16
CA VAL A 239 3.34 4.76 -5.42
C VAL A 239 4.11 3.98 -4.36
N LEU A 240 3.42 3.11 -3.62
CA LEU A 240 4.01 2.27 -2.59
C LEU A 240 5.02 1.27 -3.16
N SER A 241 4.67 0.56 -4.23
CA SER A 241 5.52 -0.42 -4.89
C SER A 241 6.78 0.18 -5.51
N VAL A 242 6.66 1.33 -6.17
CA VAL A 242 7.81 2.07 -6.70
C VAL A 242 8.68 2.60 -5.56
N GLY A 243 8.05 3.06 -4.47
CA GLY A 243 8.75 3.53 -3.27
C GLY A 243 9.59 2.42 -2.65
N ALA A 244 9.00 1.24 -2.48
CA ALA A 244 9.68 0.05 -1.98
C ALA A 244 10.90 -0.35 -2.83
N ALA A 245 10.74 -0.39 -4.17
CA ALA A 245 11.85 -0.71 -5.09
C ALA A 245 12.93 0.37 -5.12
N THR A 246 12.56 1.63 -4.89
CA THR A 246 13.51 2.75 -4.78
C THR A 246 14.35 2.57 -3.50
N PHE A 247 13.66 2.35 -2.38
CA PHE A 247 14.24 2.16 -1.05
C PHE A 247 15.17 0.95 -0.99
N ALA A 248 14.74 -0.18 -1.56
CA ALA A 248 15.47 -1.44 -1.53
C ALA A 248 16.86 -1.36 -2.18
N ALA A 249 17.02 -0.57 -3.23
CA ALA A 249 18.34 -0.45 -3.88
C ALA A 249 19.23 0.64 -3.25
N GLU A 250 18.71 1.36 -2.27
CA GLU A 250 19.52 2.27 -1.45
C GLU A 250 19.92 1.62 -0.11
N SER A 251 19.48 0.39 0.15
CA SER A 251 19.88 -0.46 1.30
C SER A 251 20.96 -1.43 0.88
#